data_AF-A0A958JCR0-F1
#
_entry.id   AF-A0A958JCR0-F1
#
_cell.length_a   1.000
_cell.length_b   1.000
_cell.length_c   1.000
_cell.angle_alpha   90.00
_cell.angle_beta   90.00
_cell.angle_gamma   90.00
#
_symmetry.space_group_name_H-M   'P 1'
#
loop_
_entity.id
_entity.type
_entity.pdbx_description
1 polymer ?
#
loop_
_entity_poly.entity_id
_entity_poly.type
_entity_poly.pdbx_seq_one_letter_code
_entity_poly.pdbx_strand_id
1 'polypeptide(L)'
;YAAFLLNSKNYPGLIQNTSYEIEGYLIHLNQEQEKIIDLFEADFYEKKNLLVDLNNQKVECNAYLIPEKHFKLLSNKPWDPQEFREKHLASYIDMCRDFRNNEIPSLVANTL
;
A
#
# COMPACT_ATOMS: atom_id res chain seq x y z
N TYR A 1 -1.83 13.07 5.71
CA TYR A 1 -1.74 11.61 5.98
C TYR A 1 -0.40 11.32 6.63
N ALA A 2 -0.24 10.16 7.27
CA ALA A 2 1.04 9.75 7.87
C ALA A 2 1.32 8.26 7.59
N ALA A 3 2.59 7.90 7.41
CA ALA A 3 3.02 6.54 7.15
C ALA A 3 3.85 6.00 8.32
N PHE A 4 3.47 4.83 8.84
CA PHE A 4 4.16 4.16 9.94
C PHE A 4 4.57 2.75 9.54
N LEU A 5 5.63 2.21 10.14
CA LEU A 5 5.99 0.81 9.96
C LEU A 5 4.94 -0.10 10.58
N LEU A 6 4.65 -1.24 9.95
CA LEU A 6 3.86 -2.31 10.56
C LEU A 6 4.76 -3.15 11.50
N ASN A 7 4.20 -3.64 12.61
CA ASN A 7 4.96 -4.33 13.67
C ASN A 7 5.72 -5.59 13.22
N SER A 8 5.38 -6.15 12.07
CA SER A 8 5.96 -7.39 11.54
C SER A 8 6.28 -7.32 10.04
N LYS A 9 6.23 -6.12 9.44
CA LYS A 9 6.50 -5.93 8.02
C LYS A 9 7.36 -4.69 7.79
N ASN A 10 8.18 -4.73 6.73
CA ASN A 10 9.10 -3.65 6.40
C ASN A 10 8.46 -2.58 5.48
N TYR A 11 7.18 -2.69 5.16
CA TYR A 11 6.43 -1.75 4.32
C TYR A 11 5.45 -0.90 5.14
N PRO A 12 5.03 0.27 4.64
CA PRO A 12 4.27 1.24 5.42
C PRO A 12 2.79 0.88 5.55
N GLY A 13 2.21 1.24 6.68
CA GLY A 13 0.78 1.46 6.84
C GLY A 13 0.45 2.95 6.75
N LEU A 14 -0.38 3.33 5.79
CA LEU A 14 -0.87 4.70 5.63
C LEU A 14 -2.10 4.93 6.52
N ILE A 15 -2.10 6.02 7.30
CA ILE A 15 -3.26 6.43 8.09
C ILE A 15 -3.72 7.84 7.76
N GLN A 16 -5.02 8.08 7.95
CA GLN A 16 -5.56 9.43 7.92
C GLN A 16 -5.00 10.22 9.10
N ASN A 17 -4.37 11.36 8.79
CA ASN A 17 -3.84 12.29 9.77
C ASN A 17 -3.75 13.68 9.14
N THR A 18 -4.33 14.69 9.80
CA THR A 18 -4.42 16.06 9.31
C THR A 18 -3.22 16.93 9.68
N SER A 19 -2.34 16.46 10.56
CA SER A 19 -1.16 17.21 11.04
C SER A 19 0.11 16.93 10.24
N TYR A 20 0.06 15.98 9.30
CA TYR A 20 1.22 15.54 8.52
C TYR A 20 0.88 15.43 7.04
N GLU A 21 1.89 15.64 6.22
CA GLU A 21 1.88 15.44 4.78
C GLU A 21 2.87 14.33 4.43
N ILE A 22 2.58 13.60 3.36
CA ILE A 22 3.48 12.59 2.81
C ILE A 22 3.59 12.76 1.30
N GLU A 23 4.75 12.43 0.77
CA GLU A 23 4.98 12.34 -0.66
C GLU A 23 4.85 10.89 -1.14
N GLY A 24 4.46 10.71 -2.39
CA GLY A 24 4.29 9.41 -3.00
C GLY A 24 4.23 9.50 -4.52
N TYR A 25 3.90 8.38 -5.14
CA TYR A 25 3.76 8.28 -6.59
C TYR A 25 2.31 7.98 -6.95
N LEU A 26 1.80 8.69 -7.95
CA LEU A 26 0.54 8.35 -8.60
C LEU A 26 0.81 7.41 -9.77
N ILE A 27 0.19 6.24 -9.76
CA ILE A 27 0.37 5.22 -10.78
C ILE A 27 -0.97 5.01 -11.49
N HIS A 28 -0.96 5.10 -12.83
CA HIS A 28 -2.13 4.78 -13.63
C HIS A 28 -2.21 3.27 -13.87
N LEU A 29 -3.36 2.69 -13.55
CA LEU A 29 -3.60 1.25 -13.65
C LEU A 29 -4.87 1.00 -14.48
N ASN A 30 -4.87 -0.09 -15.23
CA ASN A 30 -6.10 -0.61 -15.81
C ASN A 30 -6.89 -1.43 -14.76
N GLN A 31 -8.12 -1.81 -15.09
CA GLN A 31 -9.01 -2.53 -14.16
C GLN A 31 -8.46 -3.88 -13.70
N GLU A 32 -7.73 -4.60 -14.55
CA GLU A 32 -7.15 -5.90 -14.17
C GLU A 32 -6.00 -5.73 -13.18
N GLN A 33 -5.13 -4.75 -13.43
CA GLN A 33 -4.04 -4.37 -12.52
C GLN A 33 -4.60 -3.90 -11.18
N GLU A 34 -5.65 -3.09 -11.19
CA GLU A 34 -6.29 -2.60 -9.96
C GLU A 34 -6.83 -3.76 -9.11
N LYS A 35 -7.48 -4.76 -9.71
CA LYS A 35 -7.93 -5.97 -8.99
C LYS A 35 -6.79 -6.77 -8.37
N ILE A 36 -5.65 -6.86 -9.07
CA ILE A 36 -4.47 -7.55 -8.54
C ILE A 36 -3.96 -6.85 -7.27
N ILE A 37 -3.91 -5.51 -7.29
CA ILE A 37 -3.50 -4.74 -6.12
C ILE A 37 -4.55 -4.87 -5.01
N ASP A 38 -5.85 -4.82 -5.35
CA ASP A 38 -6.92 -5.03 -4.36
C ASP A 38 -6.78 -6.37 -3.63
N LEU A 39 -6.44 -7.44 -4.35
CA LEU A 39 -6.19 -8.75 -3.75
C LEU A 39 -4.93 -8.77 -2.89
N PHE A 40 -3.87 -8.11 -3.34
CA PHE A 40 -2.62 -8.03 -2.60
C PHE A 40 -2.77 -7.25 -1.27
N GLU A 41 -3.61 -6.21 -1.24
CA GLU A 41 -3.82 -5.32 -0.09
C GLU A 41 -5.02 -5.74 0.80
N ALA A 42 -5.76 -6.78 0.40
CA ALA A 42 -7.08 -7.14 0.94
C ALA A 42 -7.11 -7.49 2.43
N ASP A 43 -5.98 -7.89 3.01
CA ASP A 43 -5.94 -8.48 4.35
C ASP A 43 -6.37 -7.50 5.45
N PHE A 44 -5.89 -6.25 5.38
CA PHE A 44 -6.09 -5.30 6.46
C PHE A 44 -6.10 -3.83 6.05
N TYR A 45 -5.87 -3.51 4.77
CA TYR A 45 -6.07 -2.17 4.24
C TYR A 45 -7.50 -1.98 3.74
N GLU A 46 -7.92 -0.72 3.70
CA GLU A 46 -9.15 -0.27 3.07
C GLU A 46 -8.80 0.68 1.93
N LYS A 47 -9.34 0.41 0.73
CA LYS A 47 -9.23 1.32 -0.40
C LYS A 47 -10.08 2.56 -0.15
N LYS A 48 -9.48 3.74 -0.21
CA LYS A 48 -10.14 5.04 -0.08
C LYS A 48 -9.82 5.92 -1.28
N ASN A 49 -10.81 6.71 -1.71
CA ASN A 49 -10.57 7.80 -2.65
C ASN A 49 -9.99 9.00 -1.89
N LEU A 50 -8.89 9.54 -2.41
CA LEU A 50 -8.17 10.67 -1.86
C LEU A 50 -8.03 11.77 -2.91
N LEU A 51 -7.91 13.00 -2.44
CA LEU A 51 -7.50 14.14 -3.26
C LEU A 51 -6.05 14.47 -2.95
N VAL A 52 -5.16 14.40 -3.95
CA VAL A 52 -3.73 14.65 -3.80
C VAL A 52 -3.28 15.85 -4.64
N ASP A 53 -2.20 16.51 -4.23
CA ASP A 53 -1.55 17.54 -5.03
C ASP A 53 -0.55 16.91 -5.99
N LEU A 54 -0.75 17.11 -7.29
CA LEU A 54 0.16 16.71 -8.35
C LEU A 54 0.44 17.91 -9.24
N ASN A 55 1.68 18.40 -9.29
CA ASN A 55 2.09 19.54 -10.11
C ASN A 55 1.18 20.78 -9.94
N ASN A 56 0.84 21.11 -8.68
CA ASN A 56 -0.07 22.20 -8.30
C ASN A 56 -1.53 22.01 -8.76
N GLN A 57 -1.95 20.79 -9.07
CA GLN A 57 -3.33 20.43 -9.37
C GLN A 57 -3.85 19.39 -8.38
N LYS A 58 -5.12 19.53 -7.98
CA LYS A 58 -5.80 18.52 -7.18
C LYS A 58 -6.26 17.39 -8.08
N VAL A 59 -5.86 16.16 -7.77
CA VAL A 59 -6.21 14.96 -8.54
C VAL A 59 -6.83 13.94 -7.61
N GLU A 60 -7.96 13.35 -8.01
CA GLU A 60 -8.57 12.23 -7.30
C GLU A 60 -7.82 10.93 -7.62
N CYS A 61 -7.53 10.14 -6.59
CA CYS A 61 -6.90 8.83 -6.73
C CYS A 61 -7.38 7.86 -5.66
N ASN A 62 -7.09 6.58 -5.85
CA ASN A 62 -7.29 5.57 -4.81
C ASN A 62 -5.99 5.32 -4.05
N ALA A 63 -6.09 5.15 -2.74
CA ALA A 63 -5.00 4.71 -1.88
C ALA A 63 -5.50 3.67 -0.87
N TYR A 64 -4.58 2.86 -0.35
CA TYR A 64 -4.86 1.81 0.63
C TYR A 64 -4.44 2.29 2.01
N LEU A 65 -5.41 2.41 2.92
CA LEU A 65 -5.20 2.95 4.27
C LEU A 65 -5.46 1.86 5.31
N ILE A 66 -4.72 1.90 6.41
CA ILE A 66 -5.02 1.11 7.59
C ILE A 66 -6.22 1.76 8.29
N PRO A 67 -7.36 1.06 8.46
CA PRO A 67 -8.48 1.61 9.22
C PRO A 67 -8.16 1.61 10.73
N GLU A 68 -8.80 2.50 11.50
CA GLU A 68 -8.53 2.67 12.94
C GLU A 68 -8.59 1.37 13.74
N LYS A 69 -9.54 0.48 13.42
CA LYS A 69 -9.68 -0.86 14.03
C LYS A 69 -8.42 -1.72 13.93
N HIS A 70 -7.53 -1.42 12.99
CA HIS A 70 -6.28 -2.15 12.73
C HIS A 70 -5.03 -1.37 13.15
N PHE A 71 -5.13 -0.23 13.83
CA PHE A 71 -3.96 0.54 14.28
C PHE A 71 -3.02 -0.23 15.19
N LYS A 72 -3.50 -1.27 15.88
CA LYS A 72 -2.65 -2.21 16.65
C LYS A 72 -1.58 -2.93 15.80
N LEU A 73 -1.75 -2.96 14.47
CA LEU A 73 -0.77 -3.52 13.54
C LEU A 73 0.39 -2.55 13.27
N LEU A 74 0.19 -1.25 13.52
CA LEU A 74 1.19 -0.22 13.35
C LEU A 74 2.17 -0.22 14.53
N SER A 75 3.42 0.07 14.21
CA SER A 75 4.42 0.46 15.19
C SER A 75 4.36 1.98 15.42
N ASN A 76 4.96 2.43 16.52
CA ASN A 76 5.13 3.86 16.79
C ASN A 76 6.26 4.50 15.98
N LYS A 77 6.90 3.75 15.07
CA LYS A 77 8.02 4.25 14.26
C LYS A 77 7.50 4.78 12.91
N PRO A 78 7.84 6.03 12.55
CA PRO A 78 7.53 6.54 11.22
C PRO A 78 8.24 5.67 10.17
N TRP A 79 7.61 5.52 9.02
CA TRP A 79 8.24 4.83 7.90
C TRP A 79 9.21 5.76 7.18
N ASP A 80 10.43 5.28 6.94
CA ASP A 80 11.45 6.00 6.19
C ASP A 80 11.56 5.40 4.76
N PRO A 81 11.20 6.16 3.72
CA PRO A 81 11.26 5.70 2.34
C PRO A 81 12.70 5.44 1.86
N GLN A 82 13.70 6.15 2.40
CA GLN A 82 15.10 5.93 2.03
C GLN A 82 15.61 4.63 2.64
N GLU A 83 15.38 4.41 3.93
CA GLU A 83 15.75 3.15 4.59
C GLU A 83 15.10 1.95 3.90
N PHE A 84 13.81 2.07 3.54
CA PHE A 84 13.10 1.04 2.81
C PHE A 84 13.78 0.70 1.47
N ARG A 85 14.12 1.73 0.69
CA ARG A 85 14.79 1.56 -0.60
C ARG A 85 16.14 0.86 -0.46
N GLU A 86 16.93 1.24 0.54
CA GLU A 86 18.28 0.74 0.74
C GLU A 86 18.30 -0.69 1.30
N LYS A 87 17.38 -1.03 2.21
CA LYS A 87 17.46 -2.28 3.00
C LYS A 87 16.40 -3.32 2.67
N HIS A 88 15.25 -2.92 2.14
CA HIS A 88 14.07 -3.78 2.09
C HIS A 88 13.46 -3.93 0.69
N LEU A 89 13.74 -3.00 -0.23
CA LEU A 89 13.16 -2.99 -1.57
C LEU A 89 13.38 -4.30 -2.35
N ALA A 90 14.59 -4.86 -2.30
CA ALA A 90 14.90 -6.11 -3.00
C ALA A 90 13.99 -7.26 -2.52
N SER A 91 13.94 -7.49 -1.20
CA SER A 91 13.06 -8.52 -0.62
C SER A 91 11.57 -8.27 -0.86
N TYR A 92 11.17 -7.00 -0.91
CA TYR A 92 9.78 -6.63 -1.18
C TYR A 92 9.39 -6.96 -2.62
N ILE A 93 10.28 -6.67 -3.58
CA ILE A 93 10.07 -7.03 -5.00
C ILE A 93 9.95 -8.54 -5.17
N ASP A 94 10.77 -9.33 -4.47
CA ASP A 94 10.70 -10.78 -4.55
C ASP A 94 9.36 -11.30 -3.98
N MET A 95 8.90 -10.77 -2.84
CA MET A 95 7.57 -11.08 -2.31
C MET A 95 6.44 -10.74 -3.31
N CYS A 96 6.52 -9.59 -4.00
CA CYS A 96 5.54 -9.23 -5.03
C CYS A 96 5.59 -10.18 -6.25
N ARG A 97 6.78 -10.66 -6.64
CA ARG A 97 6.93 -11.64 -7.72
C ARG A 97 6.31 -12.99 -7.32
N ASP A 98 6.55 -13.43 -6.08
CA ASP A 98 5.99 -14.68 -5.56
C ASP A 98 4.48 -14.63 -5.49
N PHE A 99 3.90 -13.54 -4.98
CA PHE A 99 2.45 -13.32 -4.99
C PHE A 99 1.88 -13.41 -6.43
N ARG A 100 2.53 -12.73 -7.38
CA ARG A 100 2.08 -12.73 -8.78
C ARG A 100 2.12 -14.12 -9.41
N ASN A 101 3.15 -14.90 -9.13
CA ASN A 101 3.37 -16.19 -9.78
C ASN A 101 2.58 -17.34 -9.14
N ASN A 102 2.30 -17.26 -7.84
CA ASN A 102 1.71 -18.37 -7.08
C ASN A 102 0.28 -18.09 -6.63
N GLU A 103 0.02 -16.91 -6.08
CA GLU A 103 -1.29 -16.61 -5.45
C GLU A 103 -2.35 -16.23 -6.49
N ILE A 104 -1.98 -15.45 -7.52
CA ILE A 104 -2.92 -15.06 -8.58
C ILE A 104 -3.48 -16.28 -9.33
N PRO A 105 -2.66 -17.22 -9.83
CA PRO A 105 -3.19 -18.40 -10.53
C PRO A 105 -4.04 -19.29 -9.64
N SER A 106 -3.68 -19.46 -8.36
CA SER A 106 -4.44 -20.25 -7.39
C SER A 106 -5.82 -19.65 -7.09
N LEU A 107 -5.92 -18.32 -6.99
CA LEU A 107 -7.20 -17.64 -6.82
C LEU A 107 -8.10 -17.80 -8.06
N VAL A 108 -7.53 -17.68 -9.26
CA VAL A 108 -8.28 -17.88 -10.52
C VAL A 108 -8.77 -19.32 -10.65
N ALA A 109 -7.95 -20.31 -10.31
CA ALA A 109 -8.31 -21.73 -10.37
C ALA A 109 -9.43 -22.12 -9.38
N ASN A 110 -9.55 -21.40 -8.25
CA ASN A 110 -10.58 -21.65 -7.24
C ASN A 110 -11.89 -20.88 -7.47
N THR A 111 -11.97 -20.04 -8.51
CA THR A 111 -13.17 -19.23 -8.85
C THR A 111 -13.92 -19.75 -10.09
N LEU A 112 -13.46 -20.87 -10.68
CA LEU A 112 -14.09 -21.61 -11.79
C LEU A 112 -14.71 -22.91 -11.30
#